data_AF-A0A239E8G2-F1
#
_entry.id   AF-A0A239E8G2-F1
#
_cell.length_a   1.000
_cell.length_b   1.000
_cell.length_c   1.000
_cell.angle_alpha   90.00
_cell.angle_beta   90.00
_cell.angle_gamma   90.00
#
_symmetry.space_group_name_H-M   'P 1'
#
loop_
_entity.id
_entity.type
_entity.pdbx_description
1 polymer ?
#
loop_
_entity_poly.entity_id
_entity_poly.type
_entity_poly.pdbx_seq_one_letter_code
_entity_poly.pdbx_strand_id
1 'polypeptide(L)'
;MSDYCEPVLDPAGDAPAAGIGLCLSGGGYRAMVFHLGCLWRLNEIGLLGGLKRISSVSGGSIAAAVLGMNWSKLGLSPATPTTSAALFRQYLVDPVRTMASTTVDAGAILGGIFLPGTIADHVAGKYDSLLFHGKTLQDLPSDAEGPRFVINATNVQSGKLMRFSRPYMRDFRVGQILNPSLPLAIAVGASSAFPPILSPAEIDLDKYGLAFAPADGTEDLAFAPYTTKLVLSDGGVYDNLGLETVWKRYDTVLVSDGGARFSADAEPHTDWARHAYRVLDIIDSQVRSLRVRQLVDSYSRKVRQGAYWGMWQDASVYKLDLPFACPIARTAELASTPTRLQEMDPTLQERIVNWGYMIADTSLRKNFAGTTIAAPTALPYPASAI
;
A
#
# COMPACT_ATOMS: atom_id res chain seq x y z
N MET A 1 -8.92 -29.23 -2.07
CA MET A 1 -7.57 -29.68 -1.65
C MET A 1 -6.48 -28.82 -2.34
N SER A 2 -6.58 -27.49 -2.26
CA SER A 2 -5.72 -26.54 -3.01
C SER A 2 -5.07 -25.44 -2.16
N ASP A 3 -5.25 -25.44 -0.83
CA ASP A 3 -4.74 -24.40 0.06
C ASP A 3 -3.23 -24.54 0.41
N TYR A 4 -2.57 -25.59 -0.07
CA TYR A 4 -1.14 -25.89 0.19
C TYR A 4 -0.25 -25.69 -1.06
N CYS A 5 -0.58 -24.73 -1.91
CA CYS A 5 0.26 -24.45 -3.08
C CYS A 5 1.53 -23.72 -2.66
N GLU A 6 2.59 -23.88 -3.45
CA GLU A 6 3.78 -23.05 -3.26
C GLU A 6 3.35 -21.58 -3.29
N PRO A 7 3.75 -20.76 -2.30
CA PRO A 7 3.28 -19.38 -2.19
C PRO A 7 3.63 -18.53 -3.42
N VAL A 8 4.58 -19.00 -4.22
CA VAL A 8 5.12 -18.34 -5.41
C VAL A 8 4.62 -18.99 -6.72
N LEU A 9 4.02 -20.18 -6.72
CA LEU A 9 3.52 -20.81 -7.95
C LEU A 9 2.01 -21.05 -7.84
N ASP A 10 1.27 -20.68 -8.89
CA ASP A 10 -0.18 -20.95 -8.92
C ASP A 10 -0.41 -22.47 -9.09
N PRO A 11 -1.32 -23.11 -8.32
CA PRO A 11 -1.74 -24.49 -8.54
C PRO A 11 -2.14 -24.82 -9.97
N ALA A 12 -2.63 -23.83 -10.73
CA ALA A 12 -3.01 -24.01 -12.12
C ALA A 12 -1.81 -24.34 -13.05
N GLY A 13 -0.57 -24.21 -12.57
CA GLY A 13 0.64 -24.53 -13.34
C GLY A 13 1.06 -23.46 -14.34
N ASP A 14 0.33 -22.34 -14.41
CA ASP A 14 0.68 -21.23 -15.29
C ASP A 14 1.91 -20.48 -14.78
N ALA A 15 2.88 -20.28 -15.66
CA ALA A 15 4.01 -19.41 -15.39
C ALA A 15 3.51 -17.96 -15.15
N PRO A 16 4.19 -17.18 -14.29
CA PRO A 16 3.84 -15.78 -14.08
C PRO A 16 3.90 -15.02 -15.41
N ALA A 17 2.96 -14.10 -15.63
CA ALA A 17 2.98 -13.26 -16.80
C ALA A 17 4.19 -12.31 -16.75
N ALA A 18 4.77 -12.02 -17.91
CA ALA A 18 5.81 -11.00 -18.03
C ALA A 18 5.24 -9.63 -17.62
N GLY A 19 5.89 -8.96 -16.66
CA GLY A 19 5.49 -7.62 -16.24
C GLY A 19 5.98 -7.24 -14.86
N ILE A 20 5.94 -5.94 -14.57
CA ILE A 20 6.39 -5.40 -13.29
C ILE A 20 5.17 -5.07 -12.44
N GLY A 21 5.04 -5.71 -11.28
CA GLY A 21 4.10 -5.31 -10.25
C GLY A 21 4.81 -4.61 -9.10
N LEU A 22 4.23 -3.51 -8.62
CA LEU A 22 4.70 -2.76 -7.47
C LEU A 22 3.76 -2.99 -6.27
N CYS A 23 4.34 -3.24 -5.11
CA CYS A 23 3.61 -3.33 -3.85
C CYS A 23 4.00 -2.17 -2.93
N LEU A 24 2.98 -1.50 -2.37
CA LEU A 24 3.11 -0.37 -1.44
C LEU A 24 2.47 -0.77 -0.10
N SER A 25 3.30 -1.03 0.91
CA SER A 25 2.83 -1.57 2.18
C SER A 25 2.02 -0.58 3.02
N GLY A 26 1.39 -1.08 4.09
CA GLY A 26 0.78 -0.25 5.12
C GLY A 26 1.77 0.41 6.07
N GLY A 27 1.26 1.30 6.94
CA GLY A 27 2.05 2.01 7.96
C GLY A 27 1.67 3.48 8.19
N GLY A 28 0.41 3.86 7.96
CA GLY A 28 -0.11 5.22 8.20
C GLY A 28 0.58 6.30 7.35
N TYR A 29 0.60 7.55 7.84
CA TYR A 29 1.22 8.66 7.11
C TYR A 29 2.72 8.49 6.89
N ARG A 30 3.43 7.81 7.80
CA ARG A 30 4.85 7.49 7.62
C ARG A 30 5.06 6.68 6.34
N ALA A 31 4.33 5.58 6.17
CA ALA A 31 4.44 4.76 4.96
C ALA A 31 4.00 5.54 3.72
N MET A 32 2.89 6.28 3.81
CA MET A 32 2.38 7.13 2.74
C MET A 32 3.44 8.10 2.19
N VAL A 33 4.11 8.84 3.08
CA VAL A 33 5.17 9.81 2.71
C VAL A 33 6.44 9.09 2.25
N PHE A 34 6.81 7.97 2.87
CA PHE A 34 7.96 7.15 2.44
C PHE A 34 7.78 6.65 0.99
N HIS A 35 6.58 6.22 0.63
CA HIS A 35 6.26 5.78 -0.72
C HIS A 35 6.34 6.90 -1.75
N LEU A 36 6.11 8.18 -1.39
CA LEU A 36 6.33 9.29 -2.31
C LEU A 36 7.77 9.32 -2.83
N GLY A 37 8.75 9.14 -1.95
CA GLY A 37 10.17 9.07 -2.34
C GLY A 37 10.46 7.89 -3.26
N CYS A 38 9.88 6.73 -2.95
CA CYS A 38 10.02 5.53 -3.76
C CYS A 38 9.43 5.72 -5.17
N LEU A 39 8.21 6.24 -5.25
CA LEU A 39 7.52 6.52 -6.51
C LEU A 39 8.24 7.59 -7.32
N TRP A 40 8.81 8.60 -6.65
CA TRP A 40 9.63 9.62 -7.29
C TRP A 40 10.83 9.00 -7.99
N ARG A 41 11.54 8.11 -7.29
CA ARG A 41 12.70 7.44 -7.90
C ARG A 41 12.28 6.57 -9.07
N LEU A 42 11.20 5.79 -8.93
CA LEU A 42 10.66 4.96 -10.01
C LEU A 42 10.24 5.79 -11.23
N ASN A 43 9.73 7.00 -11.03
CA ASN A 43 9.43 7.95 -12.10
C ASN A 43 10.70 8.40 -12.82
N GLU A 44 11.74 8.80 -12.10
CA GLU A 44 12.98 9.32 -12.71
C GLU A 44 13.71 8.27 -13.56
N ILE A 45 13.64 7.00 -13.18
CA ILE A 45 14.33 5.91 -13.89
C ILE A 45 13.46 5.24 -14.96
N GLY A 46 12.25 5.75 -15.23
CA GLY A 46 11.37 5.21 -16.27
C GLY A 46 10.72 3.87 -15.95
N LEU A 47 10.65 3.47 -14.68
CA LEU A 47 9.91 2.25 -14.31
C LEU A 47 8.43 2.51 -14.06
N LEU A 48 8.06 3.72 -13.61
CA LEU A 48 6.70 4.01 -13.15
C LEU A 48 5.63 3.76 -14.23
N GLY A 49 5.79 4.30 -15.44
CA GLY A 49 4.81 4.09 -16.52
C GLY A 49 4.84 2.71 -17.17
N GLY A 50 5.86 1.89 -16.86
CA GLY A 50 5.97 0.50 -17.33
C GLY A 50 5.31 -0.53 -16.40
N LEU A 51 4.83 -0.11 -15.22
CA LEU A 51 4.15 -1.01 -14.28
C LEU A 51 2.89 -1.59 -14.89
N LYS A 52 2.60 -2.86 -14.55
CA LYS A 52 1.35 -3.55 -14.92
C LYS A 52 0.34 -3.58 -13.77
N ARG A 53 0.82 -3.46 -12.53
CA ARG A 53 -0.01 -3.45 -11.34
C ARG A 53 0.63 -2.65 -10.22
N ILE A 54 -0.21 -1.93 -9.47
CA ILE A 54 0.16 -1.35 -8.17
C ILE A 54 -0.80 -1.91 -7.14
N SER A 55 -0.27 -2.70 -6.20
CA SER A 55 -0.99 -3.27 -5.07
C SER A 55 -0.66 -2.48 -3.82
N SER A 56 -1.66 -2.06 -3.06
CA SER A 56 -1.45 -1.15 -1.95
C SER A 56 -2.25 -1.52 -0.71
N VAL A 57 -1.75 -1.10 0.45
CA VAL A 57 -2.36 -1.33 1.76
C VAL A 57 -2.31 -0.06 2.59
N SER A 58 -3.38 0.30 3.30
CA SER A 58 -3.40 1.36 4.32
C SER A 58 -2.82 2.69 3.82
N GLY A 59 -1.81 3.26 4.50
CA GLY A 59 -1.09 4.45 4.04
C GLY A 59 -0.52 4.36 2.61
N GLY A 60 -0.10 3.18 2.17
CA GLY A 60 0.27 2.94 0.77
C GLY A 60 -0.90 3.09 -0.20
N SER A 61 -2.12 2.74 0.22
CA SER A 61 -3.35 2.94 -0.57
C SER A 61 -3.73 4.41 -0.73
N ILE A 62 -3.39 5.27 0.24
CA ILE A 62 -3.60 6.72 0.09
C ILE A 62 -2.72 7.24 -1.06
N ALA A 63 -1.41 6.96 -1.02
CA ALA A 63 -0.49 7.38 -2.06
C ALA A 63 -0.82 6.75 -3.44
N ALA A 64 -1.18 5.46 -3.46
CA ALA A 64 -1.54 4.75 -4.69
C ALA A 64 -2.82 5.32 -5.34
N ALA A 65 -3.85 5.63 -4.54
CA ALA A 65 -5.10 6.17 -5.06
C ALA A 65 -4.91 7.58 -5.63
N VAL A 66 -4.11 8.43 -4.98
CA VAL A 66 -3.77 9.77 -5.50
C VAL A 66 -3.00 9.68 -6.82
N LEU A 67 -2.03 8.77 -6.91
CA LEU A 67 -1.30 8.49 -8.14
C LEU A 67 -2.25 8.00 -9.25
N GLY A 68 -3.11 7.03 -8.95
CA GLY A 68 -4.02 6.41 -9.90
C GLY A 68 -5.05 7.39 -10.45
N MET A 69 -5.73 8.16 -9.59
CA MET A 69 -6.77 9.10 -10.05
C MET A 69 -6.20 10.26 -10.89
N ASN A 70 -4.90 10.52 -10.80
CA ASN A 70 -4.21 11.55 -11.58
C ASN A 70 -3.30 10.97 -12.68
N TRP A 71 -3.38 9.66 -12.97
CA TRP A 71 -2.48 8.98 -13.91
C TRP A 71 -2.43 9.66 -15.29
N SER A 72 -3.60 10.02 -15.83
CA SER A 72 -3.72 10.71 -17.11
C SER A 72 -3.15 12.13 -17.09
N LYS A 73 -3.32 12.87 -15.97
CA LYS A 73 -2.76 14.23 -15.79
C LYS A 73 -1.23 14.22 -15.68
N LEU A 74 -0.67 13.12 -15.19
CA LEU A 74 0.77 12.89 -15.18
C LEU A 74 1.30 12.53 -16.57
N GLY A 75 0.44 12.19 -17.54
CA GLY A 75 0.85 11.80 -18.89
C GLY A 75 1.63 10.48 -18.94
N LEU A 76 1.47 9.62 -17.92
CA LEU A 76 2.20 8.37 -17.81
C LEU A 76 1.58 7.29 -18.70
N SER A 77 2.43 6.58 -19.44
CA SER A 77 2.04 5.39 -20.20
C SER A 77 3.28 4.51 -20.46
N PRO A 78 3.12 3.29 -21.00
CA PRO A 78 4.28 2.52 -21.43
C PRO A 78 5.15 3.23 -22.47
N ALA A 79 4.56 4.11 -23.30
CA ALA A 79 5.29 4.92 -24.28
C ALA A 79 5.88 6.21 -23.69
N THR A 80 5.38 6.64 -22.53
CA THR A 80 5.84 7.84 -21.81
C THR A 80 6.03 7.46 -20.34
N PRO A 81 7.11 6.74 -20.01
CA PRO A 81 7.22 6.05 -18.73
C PRO A 81 7.63 6.96 -17.56
N THR A 82 7.89 8.23 -17.85
CA THR A 82 8.26 9.28 -16.89
C THR A 82 7.36 10.49 -17.06
N THR A 83 7.19 11.26 -16.00
CA THR A 83 6.56 12.58 -16.02
C THR A 83 7.49 13.63 -15.43
N SER A 84 7.26 14.89 -15.80
CA SER A 84 8.06 16.01 -15.30
C SER A 84 7.94 16.14 -13.77
N ALA A 85 9.01 16.64 -13.13
CA ALA A 85 9.00 16.89 -11.70
C ALA A 85 7.89 17.88 -11.27
N ALA A 86 7.52 18.83 -12.14
CA ALA A 86 6.44 19.78 -11.87
C ALA A 86 5.07 19.09 -11.79
N LEU A 87 4.72 18.27 -12.79
CA LEU A 87 3.46 17.51 -12.78
C LEU A 87 3.44 16.47 -11.65
N PHE A 88 4.56 15.79 -11.41
CA PHE A 88 4.69 14.83 -10.31
C PHE A 88 4.45 15.50 -8.96
N ARG A 89 5.00 16.70 -8.75
CA ARG A 89 4.77 17.49 -7.54
C ARG A 89 3.30 17.87 -7.41
N GLN A 90 2.76 18.53 -8.42
CA GLN A 90 1.41 19.07 -8.42
C GLN A 90 0.32 18.00 -8.18
N TYR A 91 0.45 16.84 -8.82
CA TYR A 91 -0.63 15.85 -8.87
C TYR A 91 -0.44 14.65 -7.94
N LEU A 92 0.73 14.49 -7.32
CA LEU A 92 0.99 13.41 -6.38
C LEU A 92 1.59 13.91 -5.07
N VAL A 93 2.74 14.58 -5.14
CA VAL A 93 3.50 14.93 -3.92
C VAL A 93 2.75 15.92 -3.07
N ASP A 94 2.29 17.03 -3.66
CA ASP A 94 1.69 18.13 -2.91
C ASP A 94 0.36 17.70 -2.26
N PRO A 95 -0.59 17.03 -2.96
CA PRO A 95 -1.80 16.51 -2.32
C PRO A 95 -1.51 15.56 -1.16
N VAL A 96 -0.57 14.63 -1.33
CA VAL A 96 -0.23 13.65 -0.28
C VAL A 96 0.47 14.32 0.91
N ARG A 97 1.32 15.32 0.67
CA ARG A 97 1.93 16.13 1.74
C ARG A 97 0.90 16.99 2.47
N THR A 98 -0.05 17.59 1.76
CA THR A 98 -1.17 18.32 2.39
C THR A 98 -1.99 17.41 3.29
N MET A 99 -2.26 16.17 2.85
CA MET A 99 -2.88 15.16 3.71
C MET A 99 -2.02 14.86 4.95
N ALA A 100 -0.70 14.68 4.77
CA ALA A 100 0.23 14.43 5.87
C ALA A 100 0.32 15.59 6.86
N SER A 101 0.02 16.82 6.44
CA SER A 101 -0.06 18.01 7.30
C SER A 101 -1.41 18.16 8.00
N THR A 102 -2.34 17.20 7.86
CA THR A 102 -3.66 17.26 8.49
C THR A 102 -3.89 16.06 9.40
N THR A 103 -4.25 16.30 10.66
CA THR A 103 -4.64 15.23 11.57
C THR A 103 -6.03 14.69 11.23
N VAL A 104 -6.13 13.37 11.06
CA VAL A 104 -7.39 12.62 11.02
C VAL A 104 -7.58 11.99 12.40
N ASP A 105 -8.15 12.78 13.31
CA ASP A 105 -8.28 12.40 14.72
C ASP A 105 -9.47 11.47 14.97
N ALA A 106 -9.20 10.17 14.96
CA ALA A 106 -10.18 9.15 15.30
C ALA A 106 -10.64 9.20 16.78
N GLY A 107 -9.82 9.75 17.68
CA GLY A 107 -10.16 9.95 19.10
C GLY A 107 -11.13 11.10 19.32
N ALA A 108 -10.96 12.21 18.60
CA ALA A 108 -11.95 13.29 18.57
C ALA A 108 -13.27 12.84 17.89
N ILE A 109 -13.18 11.96 16.88
CA ILE A 109 -14.37 11.33 16.26
C ILE A 109 -15.09 10.42 17.28
N LEU A 110 -14.36 9.64 18.08
CA LEU A 110 -14.89 8.85 19.20
C LEU A 110 -15.57 9.70 20.29
N GLY A 111 -15.01 10.87 20.61
CA GLY A 111 -15.58 11.82 21.58
C GLY A 111 -16.89 12.47 21.10
N GLY A 112 -17.14 12.43 19.79
CA GLY A 112 -18.38 12.88 19.16
C GLY A 112 -19.47 11.81 19.19
N ILE A 113 -19.84 11.30 20.38
CA ILE A 113 -20.92 10.30 20.63
C ILE A 113 -22.27 10.65 19.94
N PHE A 114 -22.41 11.87 19.40
CA PHE A 114 -23.60 12.39 18.73
C PHE A 114 -23.48 12.60 17.20
N LEU A 115 -22.36 12.25 16.56
CA LEU A 115 -22.24 12.31 15.10
C LEU A 115 -22.76 11.01 14.45
N PRO A 116 -23.67 11.08 13.45
CA PRO A 116 -24.13 9.90 12.75
C PRO A 116 -23.02 9.33 11.85
N GLY A 117 -22.82 8.00 11.88
CA GLY A 117 -21.84 7.29 11.06
C GLY A 117 -20.78 6.53 11.86
N THR A 118 -19.97 5.72 11.19
CA THR A 118 -18.83 5.03 11.82
C THR A 118 -17.57 5.89 11.79
N ILE A 119 -16.56 5.55 12.61
CA ILE A 119 -15.25 6.21 12.57
C ILE A 119 -14.65 6.11 11.15
N ALA A 120 -14.81 4.95 10.51
CA ALA A 120 -14.37 4.73 9.14
C ALA A 120 -15.08 5.67 8.14
N ASP A 121 -16.37 5.96 8.30
CA ASP A 121 -17.09 6.94 7.46
C ASP A 121 -16.52 8.35 7.62
N HIS A 122 -16.18 8.76 8.85
CA HIS A 122 -15.58 10.07 9.09
C HIS A 122 -14.17 10.19 8.50
N VAL A 123 -13.35 9.13 8.62
CA VAL A 123 -12.03 9.05 7.97
C VAL A 123 -12.19 9.14 6.45
N ALA A 124 -13.12 8.37 5.87
CA ALA A 124 -13.41 8.45 4.44
C ALA A 124 -13.89 9.85 4.03
N GLY A 125 -14.75 10.51 4.81
CA GLY A 125 -15.16 11.89 4.54
C GLY A 125 -13.99 12.88 4.53
N LYS A 126 -13.01 12.69 5.41
CA LYS A 126 -11.77 13.48 5.40
C LYS A 126 -10.92 13.20 4.15
N TYR A 127 -10.76 11.93 3.78
CA TYR A 127 -10.07 11.57 2.54
C TYR A 127 -10.77 12.15 1.31
N ASP A 128 -12.09 12.13 1.26
CA ASP A 128 -12.83 12.70 0.14
C ASP A 128 -12.68 14.22 0.07
N SER A 129 -12.82 14.93 1.19
CA SER A 129 -12.70 16.39 1.21
C SER A 129 -11.30 16.91 0.89
N LEU A 130 -10.24 16.15 1.21
CA LEU A 130 -8.85 16.60 1.04
C LEU A 130 -8.17 16.04 -0.21
N LEU A 131 -8.56 14.86 -0.68
CA LEU A 131 -7.87 14.16 -1.77
C LEU A 131 -8.80 13.81 -2.93
N PHE A 132 -9.90 13.10 -2.65
CA PHE A 132 -10.62 12.37 -3.71
C PHE A 132 -11.75 13.17 -4.35
N HIS A 133 -12.38 14.10 -3.65
CA HIS A 133 -13.41 15.00 -4.17
C HIS A 133 -14.49 14.30 -5.01
N GLY A 134 -15.04 13.20 -4.49
CA GLY A 134 -16.07 12.39 -5.15
C GLY A 134 -15.56 11.42 -6.21
N LYS A 135 -14.23 11.30 -6.40
CA LYS A 135 -13.64 10.32 -7.33
C LYS A 135 -13.89 8.88 -6.88
N THR A 136 -14.09 8.01 -7.86
CA THR A 136 -14.48 6.60 -7.68
C THR A 136 -13.40 5.66 -8.18
N LEU A 137 -13.57 4.35 -7.95
CA LEU A 137 -12.71 3.33 -8.55
C LEU A 137 -12.67 3.41 -10.09
N GLN A 138 -13.69 3.99 -10.74
CA GLN A 138 -13.70 4.19 -12.19
C GLN A 138 -12.79 5.34 -12.68
N ASP A 139 -12.31 6.19 -11.77
CA ASP A 139 -11.38 7.27 -12.10
C ASP A 139 -9.89 6.81 -12.07
N LEU A 140 -9.62 5.57 -11.65
CA LEU A 140 -8.30 4.93 -11.82
C LEU A 140 -8.08 4.59 -13.30
N PRO A 141 -6.86 4.45 -13.82
CA PRO A 141 -6.66 4.05 -15.22
C PRO A 141 -7.19 2.63 -15.46
N SER A 142 -7.73 2.41 -16.66
CA SER A 142 -7.97 1.06 -17.17
C SER A 142 -6.65 0.36 -17.50
N ASP A 143 -6.67 -0.95 -17.65
CA ASP A 143 -5.48 -1.74 -18.01
C ASP A 143 -4.87 -1.36 -19.38
N ALA A 144 -5.63 -0.64 -20.23
CA ALA A 144 -5.15 -0.09 -21.49
C ALA A 144 -4.47 1.28 -21.33
N GLU A 145 -4.82 2.04 -20.29
CA GLU A 145 -4.32 3.39 -20.00
C GLU A 145 -3.11 3.35 -19.05
N GLY A 146 -3.01 2.35 -18.18
CA GLY A 146 -1.97 2.26 -17.16
C GLY A 146 -1.99 0.95 -16.36
N PRO A 147 -1.24 0.87 -15.25
CA PRO A 147 -1.25 -0.30 -14.38
C PRO A 147 -2.61 -0.47 -13.72
N ARG A 148 -2.96 -1.72 -13.43
CA ARG A 148 -4.11 -1.99 -12.55
C ARG A 148 -3.79 -1.58 -11.12
N PHE A 149 -4.51 -0.60 -10.59
CA PHE A 149 -4.48 -0.26 -9.17
C PHE A 149 -5.36 -1.21 -8.37
N VAL A 150 -4.81 -1.79 -7.30
CA VAL A 150 -5.50 -2.72 -6.41
C VAL A 150 -5.30 -2.26 -4.97
N ILE A 151 -6.34 -1.69 -4.39
CA ILE A 151 -6.40 -1.31 -2.97
C ILE A 151 -6.87 -2.53 -2.19
N ASN A 152 -6.16 -2.90 -1.13
CA ASN A 152 -6.45 -4.12 -0.38
C ASN A 152 -6.98 -3.82 1.02
N ALA A 153 -8.05 -4.52 1.42
CA ALA A 153 -8.54 -4.59 2.79
C ALA A 153 -8.71 -6.05 3.21
N THR A 154 -8.91 -6.30 4.50
CA THR A 154 -9.18 -7.63 5.04
C THR A 154 -10.66 -7.79 5.27
N ASN A 155 -11.30 -8.78 4.64
CA ASN A 155 -12.68 -9.13 4.95
C ASN A 155 -12.73 -9.98 6.22
N VAL A 156 -13.26 -9.40 7.30
CA VAL A 156 -13.31 -10.03 8.62
C VAL A 156 -14.33 -11.18 8.64
N GLN A 157 -15.36 -11.13 7.79
CA GLN A 157 -16.36 -12.20 7.70
C GLN A 157 -15.80 -13.46 7.04
N SER A 158 -15.06 -13.32 5.93
CA SER A 158 -14.51 -14.46 5.19
C SER A 158 -13.12 -14.88 5.63
N GLY A 159 -12.40 -13.98 6.33
CA GLY A 159 -10.98 -14.11 6.67
C GLY A 159 -10.04 -13.94 5.47
N LYS A 160 -10.52 -13.40 4.33
CA LYS A 160 -9.77 -13.30 3.07
C LYS A 160 -9.60 -11.85 2.62
N LEU A 161 -8.78 -11.68 1.58
CA LEU A 161 -8.47 -10.38 1.00
C LEU A 161 -9.68 -9.82 0.24
N MET A 162 -10.12 -8.62 0.59
CA MET A 162 -11.01 -7.81 -0.23
C MET A 162 -10.18 -6.89 -1.12
N ARG A 163 -10.36 -7.01 -2.44
CA ARG A 163 -9.61 -6.26 -3.45
C ARG A 163 -10.53 -5.22 -4.09
N PHE A 164 -10.13 -3.95 -4.09
CA PHE A 164 -10.82 -2.87 -4.79
C PHE A 164 -10.00 -2.42 -5.99
N SER A 165 -10.61 -2.38 -7.17
CA SER A 165 -9.96 -1.94 -8.42
C SER A 165 -11.02 -1.43 -9.39
N ARG A 166 -10.58 -0.74 -10.46
CA ARG A 166 -11.48 -0.28 -11.52
C ARG A 166 -12.35 -1.40 -12.13
N PRO A 167 -11.80 -2.52 -12.62
CA PRO A 167 -12.63 -3.54 -13.25
C PRO A 167 -13.46 -4.35 -12.25
N TYR A 168 -13.06 -4.41 -10.98
CA TYR A 168 -13.79 -5.20 -9.98
C TYR A 168 -13.50 -4.83 -8.53
N MET A 169 -14.46 -5.24 -7.70
CA MET A 169 -14.31 -5.53 -6.28
C MET A 169 -14.39 -7.04 -6.07
N ARG A 170 -13.48 -7.68 -5.32
CA ARG A 170 -13.44 -9.15 -5.21
C ARG A 170 -12.94 -9.69 -3.88
N ASP A 171 -13.65 -10.70 -3.38
CA ASP A 171 -13.22 -11.70 -2.40
C ASP A 171 -13.45 -13.08 -3.03
N PHE A 172 -12.43 -13.94 -3.10
CA PHE A 172 -12.54 -15.18 -3.87
C PHE A 172 -13.55 -16.19 -3.30
N ARG A 173 -13.90 -16.08 -2.00
CA ARG A 173 -14.89 -16.96 -1.38
C ARG A 173 -16.31 -16.46 -1.59
N VAL A 174 -16.49 -15.15 -1.75
CA VAL A 174 -17.81 -14.50 -1.83
C VAL A 174 -18.22 -14.25 -3.28
N GLY A 175 -17.29 -13.74 -4.10
CA GLY A 175 -17.51 -13.45 -5.51
C GLY A 175 -16.89 -12.14 -5.96
N GLN A 176 -17.35 -11.67 -7.12
CA GLN A 176 -16.85 -10.46 -7.77
C GLN A 176 -17.98 -9.48 -8.07
N ILE A 177 -17.79 -8.21 -7.72
CA ILE A 177 -18.62 -7.08 -8.18
C ILE A 177 -17.91 -6.46 -9.38
N LEU A 178 -18.62 -6.27 -10.50
CA LEU A 178 -18.04 -5.78 -11.76
C LEU A 178 -18.17 -4.26 -11.88
N ASN A 179 -17.12 -3.62 -12.41
CA ASN A 179 -17.07 -2.18 -12.70
C ASN A 179 -17.63 -1.30 -11.56
N PRO A 180 -17.18 -1.49 -10.31
CA PRO A 180 -17.77 -0.80 -9.15
C PRO A 180 -17.57 0.71 -9.26
N SER A 181 -18.62 1.48 -8.99
CA SER A 181 -18.57 2.95 -8.84
C SER A 181 -18.34 3.38 -7.39
N LEU A 182 -17.76 2.51 -6.56
CA LEU A 182 -17.47 2.81 -5.16
C LEU A 182 -16.51 4.03 -5.07
N PRO A 183 -16.77 5.02 -4.18
CA PRO A 183 -15.85 6.13 -3.98
C PRO A 183 -14.47 5.65 -3.52
N LEU A 184 -13.40 6.28 -4.04
CA LEU A 184 -12.02 5.98 -3.63
C LEU A 184 -11.82 6.18 -2.14
N ALA A 185 -12.45 7.22 -1.57
CA ALA A 185 -12.39 7.51 -0.15
C ALA A 185 -12.87 6.34 0.73
N ILE A 186 -13.90 5.61 0.30
CA ILE A 186 -14.43 4.44 1.00
C ILE A 186 -13.47 3.25 0.87
N ALA A 187 -12.97 2.97 -0.34
CA ALA A 187 -12.02 1.88 -0.56
C ALA A 187 -10.70 2.08 0.22
N VAL A 188 -10.16 3.31 0.20
CA VAL A 188 -8.94 3.69 0.93
C VAL A 188 -9.20 3.74 2.43
N GLY A 189 -10.37 4.23 2.86
CA GLY A 189 -10.84 4.19 4.25
C GLY A 189 -10.85 2.77 4.81
N ALA A 190 -11.48 1.84 4.10
CA ALA A 190 -11.50 0.42 4.47
C ALA A 190 -10.10 -0.19 4.51
N SER A 191 -9.25 0.14 3.52
CA SER A 191 -7.85 -0.32 3.49
C SER A 191 -7.00 0.20 4.65
N SER A 192 -7.42 1.32 5.28
CA SER A 192 -6.73 1.99 6.40
C SER A 192 -7.41 1.76 7.76
N ALA A 193 -8.41 0.88 7.82
CA ALA A 193 -9.23 0.64 9.00
C ALA A 193 -8.50 -0.21 10.06
N PHE A 194 -7.39 0.30 10.58
CA PHE A 194 -6.51 -0.43 11.49
C PHE A 194 -7.15 -0.60 12.89
N PRO A 195 -7.17 -1.82 13.46
CA PRO A 195 -7.71 -2.06 14.80
C PRO A 195 -6.94 -1.34 15.92
N PRO A 196 -7.57 -1.08 17.09
CA PRO A 196 -8.99 -1.32 17.39
C PRO A 196 -9.88 -0.11 17.07
N ILE A 197 -9.30 1.06 16.78
CA ILE A 197 -10.05 2.32 16.73
C ILE A 197 -10.75 2.54 15.40
N LEU A 198 -10.08 2.23 14.28
CA LEU A 198 -10.61 2.51 12.94
C LEU A 198 -11.40 1.33 12.35
N SER A 199 -11.33 0.17 13.02
CA SER A 199 -11.95 -1.09 12.62
C SER A 199 -13.20 -1.38 13.47
N PRO A 200 -14.24 -2.02 12.92
CA PRO A 200 -14.40 -2.39 11.52
C PRO A 200 -14.84 -1.20 10.64
N ALA A 201 -14.43 -1.23 9.38
CA ALA A 201 -15.06 -0.44 8.32
C ALA A 201 -16.19 -1.25 7.68
N GLU A 202 -17.37 -0.66 7.56
CA GLU A 202 -18.54 -1.34 7.01
C GLU A 202 -18.94 -0.73 5.67
N ILE A 203 -19.18 -1.58 4.68
CA ILE A 203 -19.70 -1.17 3.37
C ILE A 203 -21.03 -1.89 3.15
N ASP A 204 -22.11 -1.12 3.29
CA ASP A 204 -23.44 -1.53 2.84
C ASP A 204 -23.49 -1.45 1.31
N LEU A 205 -23.69 -2.59 0.64
CA LEU A 205 -23.62 -2.65 -0.82
C LEU A 205 -24.82 -1.97 -1.49
N ASP A 206 -26.00 -2.03 -0.87
CA ASP A 206 -27.22 -1.41 -1.39
C ASP A 206 -27.07 0.12 -1.41
N LYS A 207 -26.45 0.70 -0.36
CA LYS A 207 -26.14 2.14 -0.27
C LYS A 207 -25.34 2.65 -1.48
N TYR A 208 -24.49 1.81 -2.06
CA TYR A 208 -23.63 2.17 -3.19
C TYR A 208 -24.10 1.57 -4.53
N GLY A 209 -25.28 0.91 -4.56
CA GLY A 209 -25.79 0.25 -5.76
C GLY A 209 -24.87 -0.87 -6.27
N LEU A 210 -24.15 -1.53 -5.36
CA LEU A 210 -23.20 -2.59 -5.68
C LEU A 210 -23.88 -3.96 -5.52
N ALA A 211 -23.64 -4.84 -6.48
CA ALA A 211 -24.12 -6.21 -6.41
C ALA A 211 -23.05 -7.17 -6.90
N PHE A 212 -22.88 -8.29 -6.20
CA PHE A 212 -22.04 -9.38 -6.68
C PHE A 212 -22.62 -9.95 -7.98
N ALA A 213 -21.73 -10.26 -8.92
CA ALA A 213 -22.10 -11.03 -10.10
C ALA A 213 -22.65 -12.40 -9.68
N PRO A 214 -23.47 -13.04 -10.53
CA PRO A 214 -23.92 -14.40 -10.28
C PRO A 214 -22.74 -15.33 -10.01
N ALA A 215 -22.84 -16.12 -8.93
CA ALA A 215 -21.82 -17.11 -8.59
C ALA A 215 -21.64 -18.11 -9.73
N ASP A 216 -20.40 -18.49 -10.00
CA ASP A 216 -20.07 -19.49 -11.03
C ASP A 216 -19.87 -20.90 -10.42
N GLY A 217 -20.07 -21.02 -9.11
CA GLY A 217 -19.95 -22.27 -8.36
C GLY A 217 -18.55 -22.48 -7.75
N THR A 218 -17.63 -21.52 -7.94
CA THR A 218 -16.32 -21.53 -7.26
C THR A 218 -16.38 -20.89 -5.87
N GLU A 219 -17.41 -20.09 -5.60
CA GLU A 219 -17.61 -19.37 -4.34
C GLU A 219 -18.38 -20.20 -3.30
N ASP A 220 -17.81 -20.36 -2.11
CA ASP A 220 -18.44 -21.07 -1.00
C ASP A 220 -19.23 -20.16 -0.04
N LEU A 221 -19.16 -18.84 -0.22
CA LEU A 221 -19.81 -17.82 0.60
C LEU A 221 -20.69 -16.84 -0.23
N ALA A 222 -21.13 -17.22 -1.42
CA ALA A 222 -21.97 -16.38 -2.29
C ALA A 222 -23.45 -16.28 -1.83
N PHE A 223 -23.69 -15.91 -0.58
CA PHE A 223 -25.03 -15.76 0.01
C PHE A 223 -25.04 -14.71 1.13
N ALA A 224 -26.23 -14.22 1.50
CA ALA A 224 -26.38 -13.26 2.60
C ALA A 224 -25.96 -13.88 3.95
N PRO A 225 -25.24 -13.15 4.83
CA PRO A 225 -24.97 -11.72 4.74
C PRO A 225 -23.67 -11.34 4.01
N TYR A 226 -22.88 -12.31 3.53
CA TYR A 226 -21.60 -12.05 2.86
C TYR A 226 -21.75 -11.21 1.58
N THR A 227 -22.90 -11.31 0.91
CA THR A 227 -23.20 -10.60 -0.35
C THR A 227 -24.01 -9.33 -0.17
N THR A 228 -24.32 -8.89 1.06
CA THR A 228 -25.14 -7.69 1.32
C THR A 228 -24.37 -6.60 2.05
N LYS A 229 -23.49 -6.97 2.99
CA LYS A 229 -22.69 -6.02 3.76
C LYS A 229 -21.29 -6.57 3.96
N LEU A 230 -20.29 -5.76 3.64
CA LEU A 230 -18.88 -6.07 3.88
C LEU A 230 -18.45 -5.50 5.23
N VAL A 231 -17.84 -6.33 6.07
CA VAL A 231 -17.21 -5.92 7.33
C VAL A 231 -15.70 -6.11 7.19
N LEU A 232 -14.99 -4.99 7.14
CA LEU A 232 -13.60 -4.93 6.71
C LEU A 232 -12.69 -4.37 7.81
N SER A 233 -11.42 -4.73 7.73
CA SER A 233 -10.33 -4.15 8.49
C SER A 233 -9.19 -3.78 7.54
N ASP A 234 -8.16 -3.11 8.07
CA ASP A 234 -6.95 -2.76 7.32
C ASP A 234 -6.39 -3.98 6.56
N GLY A 235 -5.91 -3.75 5.33
CA GLY A 235 -5.33 -4.81 4.50
C GLY A 235 -4.10 -5.46 5.14
N GLY A 236 -3.47 -4.77 6.09
CA GLY A 236 -2.35 -5.22 6.90
C GLY A 236 -2.61 -6.50 7.66
N VAL A 237 -3.85 -6.69 8.14
CA VAL A 237 -4.26 -7.89 8.90
C VAL A 237 -4.09 -9.17 8.08
N TYR A 238 -4.30 -9.11 6.76
CA TYR A 238 -4.12 -10.26 5.87
C TYR A 238 -2.74 -10.25 5.18
N ASP A 239 -2.31 -9.11 4.64
CA ASP A 239 -1.10 -8.98 3.84
C ASP A 239 -0.59 -7.53 3.81
N ASN A 240 0.12 -7.09 4.86
CA ASN A 240 0.64 -5.72 4.96
C ASN A 240 1.57 -5.31 3.81
N LEU A 241 2.20 -6.24 3.11
CA LEU A 241 3.05 -5.93 1.97
C LEU A 241 2.24 -5.71 0.69
N GLY A 242 0.98 -6.11 0.63
CA GLY A 242 0.17 -6.12 -0.60
C GLY A 242 0.71 -7.09 -1.67
N LEU A 243 1.48 -8.09 -1.25
CA LEU A 243 2.24 -8.99 -2.12
C LEU A 243 1.34 -9.96 -2.90
N GLU A 244 0.26 -10.42 -2.26
CA GLU A 244 -0.61 -11.51 -2.73
C GLU A 244 -1.21 -11.25 -4.11
N THR A 245 -1.52 -9.99 -4.42
CA THR A 245 -2.12 -9.64 -5.70
C THR A 245 -1.10 -9.46 -6.82
N VAL A 246 0.20 -9.42 -6.50
CA VAL A 246 1.28 -9.20 -7.46
C VAL A 246 2.04 -10.48 -7.75
N TRP A 247 2.59 -11.13 -6.72
CA TRP A 247 3.55 -12.22 -6.91
C TRP A 247 2.97 -13.46 -7.58
N LYS A 248 1.65 -13.67 -7.49
CA LYS A 248 0.92 -14.74 -8.19
C LYS A 248 0.70 -14.48 -9.68
N ARG A 249 0.98 -13.26 -10.16
CA ARG A 249 0.61 -12.84 -11.52
C ARG A 249 1.80 -12.41 -12.36
N TYR A 250 2.81 -11.82 -11.76
CA TYR A 250 3.91 -11.19 -12.49
C TYR A 250 5.25 -11.81 -12.12
N ASP A 251 6.13 -11.89 -13.12
CA ASP A 251 7.50 -12.40 -12.97
C ASP A 251 8.42 -11.42 -12.21
N THR A 252 8.13 -10.12 -12.29
CA THR A 252 8.91 -9.06 -11.68
C THR A 252 8.13 -8.37 -10.57
N VAL A 253 8.65 -8.43 -9.34
CA VAL A 253 7.98 -7.94 -8.13
C VAL A 253 8.83 -6.88 -7.46
N LEU A 254 8.30 -5.67 -7.38
CA LEU A 254 8.91 -4.58 -6.62
C LEU A 254 8.12 -4.38 -5.33
N VAL A 255 8.80 -4.26 -4.19
CA VAL A 255 8.14 -4.06 -2.90
C VAL A 255 8.78 -2.90 -2.15
N SER A 256 7.97 -1.88 -1.92
CA SER A 256 8.28 -0.78 -1.02
C SER A 256 7.61 -1.02 0.33
N ASP A 257 8.41 -1.16 1.38
CA ASP A 257 7.94 -1.51 2.72
C ASP A 257 8.15 -0.36 3.72
N GLY A 258 7.10 0.45 3.92
CA GLY A 258 7.00 1.53 4.92
C GLY A 258 6.46 1.09 6.28
N GLY A 259 6.22 -0.21 6.47
CA GLY A 259 5.62 -0.74 7.70
C GLY A 259 6.54 -0.65 8.92
N ALA A 260 5.95 -0.51 10.11
CA ALA A 260 6.69 -0.41 11.37
C ALA A 260 7.43 -1.72 11.68
N ARG A 261 8.55 -1.64 12.40
CA ARG A 261 9.22 -2.83 12.93
C ARG A 261 8.74 -3.08 14.34
N PHE A 262 8.53 -4.35 14.68
CA PHE A 262 8.29 -4.74 16.07
C PHE A 262 9.49 -4.37 16.95
N SER A 263 9.23 -3.66 18.05
CA SER A 263 10.22 -3.29 19.05
C SER A 263 10.09 -4.17 20.30
N ALA A 264 11.23 -4.45 20.94
CA ALA A 264 11.23 -4.99 22.29
C ALA A 264 10.54 -4.01 23.24
N ASP A 265 9.81 -4.55 24.22
CA ASP A 265 9.14 -3.78 25.26
C ASP A 265 9.64 -4.34 26.59
N ALA A 266 10.28 -3.50 27.39
CA ALA A 266 10.85 -3.91 28.68
C ALA A 266 9.76 -4.11 29.73
N GLU A 267 8.62 -3.43 29.59
CA GLU A 267 7.53 -3.43 30.56
C GLU A 267 6.19 -3.58 29.82
N PRO A 268 5.95 -4.72 29.14
CA PRO A 268 4.74 -4.93 28.37
C PRO A 268 3.52 -4.85 29.29
N HIS A 269 2.49 -4.15 28.81
CA HIS A 269 1.21 -4.07 29.52
C HIS A 269 0.67 -5.46 29.86
N THR A 270 0.15 -5.61 31.08
CA THR A 270 -0.35 -6.88 31.63
C THR A 270 -1.87 -6.97 31.66
N ASP A 271 -2.60 -5.90 31.36
CA ASP A 271 -4.05 -5.96 31.18
C ASP A 271 -4.41 -6.69 29.89
N TRP A 272 -5.53 -7.43 29.95
CA TRP A 272 -5.95 -8.34 28.91
C TRP A 272 -6.02 -7.71 27.52
N ALA A 273 -6.55 -6.48 27.40
CA ALA A 273 -6.79 -5.83 26.10
C ALA A 273 -5.48 -5.39 25.44
N ARG A 274 -4.63 -4.64 26.15
CA ARG A 274 -3.33 -4.19 25.60
C ARG A 274 -2.36 -5.35 25.43
N HIS A 275 -2.43 -6.36 26.30
CA HIS A 275 -1.61 -7.55 26.16
C HIS A 275 -2.05 -8.40 24.94
N ALA A 276 -3.35 -8.56 24.69
CA ALA A 276 -3.84 -9.23 23.48
C ALA A 276 -3.39 -8.51 22.21
N TYR A 277 -3.45 -7.16 22.19
CA TYR A 277 -2.93 -6.36 21.09
C TYR A 277 -1.42 -6.59 20.89
N ARG A 278 -0.62 -6.63 21.97
CA ARG A 278 0.81 -6.96 21.92
C ARG A 278 1.07 -8.36 21.34
N VAL A 279 0.25 -9.35 21.69
CA VAL A 279 0.36 -10.71 21.12
C VAL A 279 0.05 -10.71 19.63
N LEU A 280 -1.00 -10.01 19.20
CA LEU A 280 -1.35 -9.87 17.78
C LEU A 280 -0.22 -9.18 16.99
N ASP A 281 0.39 -8.13 17.54
CA ASP A 281 1.56 -7.46 16.95
C ASP A 281 2.77 -8.41 16.79
N ILE A 282 3.01 -9.29 17.76
CA ILE A 282 4.09 -10.31 17.67
C ILE A 282 3.80 -11.27 16.52
N ILE A 283 2.57 -11.79 16.43
CA ILE A 283 2.15 -12.73 15.39
C ILE A 283 2.27 -12.08 14.01
N ASP A 284 1.74 -10.87 13.84
CA ASP A 284 1.82 -10.11 12.58
C ASP A 284 3.28 -9.89 12.15
N SER A 285 4.14 -9.47 13.08
CA SER A 285 5.57 -9.27 12.83
C SER A 285 6.26 -10.53 12.30
N GLN A 286 5.90 -11.71 12.84
CA GLN A 286 6.43 -12.99 12.35
C GLN A 286 5.91 -13.33 10.94
N VAL A 287 4.62 -13.09 10.67
CA VAL A 287 4.01 -13.32 9.35
C VAL A 287 4.67 -12.42 8.30
N ARG A 288 4.82 -11.12 8.58
CA ARG A 288 5.51 -10.19 7.67
C ARG A 288 6.95 -10.60 7.44
N SER A 289 7.69 -10.94 8.51
CA SER A 289 9.08 -11.39 8.39
C SER A 289 9.20 -12.66 7.54
N LEU A 290 8.24 -13.60 7.65
CA LEU A 290 8.20 -14.79 6.82
C LEU A 290 7.94 -14.46 5.34
N ARG A 291 6.97 -13.58 5.05
CA ARG A 291 6.67 -13.14 3.68
C ARG A 291 7.87 -12.44 3.03
N VAL A 292 8.57 -11.58 3.77
CA VAL A 292 9.80 -10.92 3.27
C VAL A 292 10.89 -11.97 2.97
N ARG A 293 11.11 -12.95 3.85
CA ARG A 293 12.08 -14.01 3.59
C ARG A 293 11.73 -14.83 2.35
N GLN A 294 10.45 -15.20 2.19
CA GLN A 294 9.98 -15.92 0.99
C GLN A 294 10.19 -15.10 -0.28
N LEU A 295 9.90 -13.80 -0.24
CA LEU A 295 10.12 -12.90 -1.35
C LEU A 295 11.60 -12.80 -1.74
N VAL A 296 12.48 -12.57 -0.77
CA VAL A 296 13.94 -12.47 -1.01
C VAL A 296 14.55 -13.79 -1.46
N ASP A 297 14.08 -14.92 -0.91
CA ASP A 297 14.45 -16.26 -1.37
C ASP A 297 14.00 -16.49 -2.83
N SER A 298 12.80 -16.02 -3.20
CA SER A 298 12.31 -16.10 -4.59
C SER A 298 13.20 -15.34 -5.59
N TYR A 299 13.78 -14.20 -5.18
CA TYR A 299 14.77 -13.48 -5.98
C TYR A 299 16.09 -14.23 -6.09
N SER A 300 16.58 -14.75 -4.96
CA SER A 300 17.85 -15.47 -4.88
C SER A 300 17.83 -16.76 -5.73
N ARG A 301 16.70 -17.45 -5.76
CA ARG A 301 16.44 -18.63 -6.59
C ARG A 301 16.05 -18.31 -8.03
N LYS A 302 15.90 -17.02 -8.37
CA LYS A 302 15.44 -16.54 -9.69
C LYS A 302 14.05 -17.06 -10.08
N VAL A 303 13.23 -17.41 -9.10
CA VAL A 303 11.80 -17.74 -9.31
C VAL A 303 11.01 -16.45 -9.58
N ARG A 304 11.48 -15.33 -9.05
CA ARG A 304 11.04 -13.98 -9.40
C ARG A 304 12.23 -13.08 -9.66
N GLN A 305 12.00 -12.05 -10.46
CA GLN A 305 12.88 -10.89 -10.57
C GLN A 305 12.34 -9.77 -9.68
N GLY A 306 13.20 -8.80 -9.34
CA GLY A 306 12.73 -7.60 -8.65
C GLY A 306 13.66 -7.08 -7.56
N ALA A 307 13.08 -6.25 -6.70
CA ALA A 307 13.79 -5.62 -5.60
C ALA A 307 12.83 -5.37 -4.43
N TYR A 308 13.36 -5.55 -3.22
CA TYR A 308 12.71 -5.19 -1.97
C TYR A 308 13.50 -4.06 -1.33
N TRP A 309 12.79 -3.05 -0.82
CA TRP A 309 13.38 -2.02 0.03
C TRP A 309 12.44 -1.68 1.17
N GLY A 310 13.01 -1.58 2.37
CA GLY A 310 12.26 -1.28 3.58
C GLY A 310 12.76 -0.04 4.29
N MET A 311 11.85 0.67 4.95
CA MET A 311 12.19 1.87 5.73
C MET A 311 13.17 1.59 6.87
N TRP A 312 13.19 0.36 7.38
CA TRP A 312 14.09 -0.10 8.45
C TRP A 312 15.40 -0.70 7.94
N GLN A 313 15.65 -0.67 6.63
CA GLN A 313 16.80 -1.31 6.03
C GLN A 313 18.05 -0.44 6.15
N ASP A 314 19.17 -1.05 6.48
CA ASP A 314 20.46 -0.39 6.43
C ASP A 314 20.97 -0.38 4.98
N ALA A 315 21.15 0.81 4.40
CA ALA A 315 21.64 0.97 3.03
C ALA A 315 23.06 0.40 2.83
N SER A 316 23.85 0.27 3.90
CA SER A 316 25.21 -0.26 3.84
C SER A 316 25.26 -1.73 3.40
N VAL A 317 24.19 -2.51 3.65
CA VAL A 317 24.15 -3.94 3.32
C VAL A 317 24.23 -4.20 1.81
N TYR A 318 23.86 -3.21 0.99
CA TYR A 318 23.92 -3.31 -0.46
C TYR A 318 25.37 -3.22 -1.01
N LYS A 319 26.31 -2.72 -0.18
CA LYS A 319 27.73 -2.52 -0.54
C LYS A 319 27.89 -1.73 -1.84
N LEU A 320 27.14 -0.64 -1.94
CA LEU A 320 27.19 0.31 -3.04
C LEU A 320 27.62 1.68 -2.52
N ASP A 321 28.32 2.43 -3.36
CA ASP A 321 28.54 3.84 -3.10
C ASP A 321 27.19 4.57 -3.09
N LEU A 322 26.97 5.33 -2.02
CA LEU A 322 25.77 6.14 -1.83
C LEU A 322 26.10 7.57 -2.26
N PRO A 323 25.39 8.15 -3.26
CA PRO A 323 25.64 9.52 -3.70
C PRO A 323 25.29 10.57 -2.63
N PHE A 324 24.46 10.19 -1.66
CA PHE A 324 24.09 11.01 -0.51
C PHE A 324 24.21 10.18 0.78
N ALA A 325 24.65 10.82 1.86
CA ALA A 325 24.79 10.17 3.14
C ALA A 325 23.43 9.69 3.68
N CYS A 326 23.38 8.43 4.13
CA CYS A 326 22.21 7.83 4.79
C CYS A 326 22.64 7.23 6.14
N PRO A 327 22.98 8.05 7.16
CA PRO A 327 23.48 7.52 8.43
C PRO A 327 22.43 6.64 9.12
N ILE A 328 22.82 5.44 9.56
CA ILE A 328 21.88 4.46 10.13
C ILE A 328 21.07 5.01 11.32
N ALA A 329 21.68 5.86 12.14
CA ALA A 329 21.00 6.50 13.27
C ALA A 329 19.87 7.43 12.82
N ARG A 330 20.07 8.17 11.73
CA ARG A 330 19.07 9.09 11.16
C ARG A 330 17.96 8.33 10.44
N THR A 331 18.32 7.35 9.62
CA THR A 331 17.30 6.53 8.94
C THR A 331 16.46 5.73 9.95
N ALA A 332 17.05 5.26 11.05
CA ALA A 332 16.32 4.61 12.15
C ALA A 332 15.39 5.58 12.90
N GLU A 333 15.82 6.83 13.12
CA GLU A 333 14.96 7.90 13.69
C GLU A 333 13.73 8.14 12.80
N LEU A 334 13.94 8.30 11.49
CA LEU A 334 12.84 8.45 10.53
C LEU A 334 11.91 7.23 10.53
N ALA A 335 12.47 6.02 10.54
CA ALA A 335 11.70 4.77 10.57
C ALA A 335 10.88 4.59 11.85
N SER A 336 11.34 5.17 12.96
CA SER A 336 10.68 5.15 14.27
C SER A 336 9.51 6.14 14.38
N THR A 337 9.28 6.97 13.35
CA THR A 337 8.11 7.87 13.30
C THR A 337 6.83 7.07 13.57
N PRO A 338 5.93 7.48 14.48
CA PRO A 338 4.76 6.67 14.83
C PRO A 338 3.84 6.34 13.64
N THR A 339 3.26 5.13 13.65
CA THR A 339 2.24 4.71 12.68
C THR A 339 0.89 5.32 13.07
N ARG A 340 0.52 6.46 12.48
CA ARG A 340 -0.75 7.17 12.76
C ARG A 340 -1.18 8.03 11.57
N LEU A 341 -2.44 8.46 11.58
CA LEU A 341 -3.01 9.46 10.65
C LEU A 341 -2.99 10.84 11.29
N GLN A 342 -1.83 11.25 11.80
CA GLN A 342 -1.66 12.52 12.50
C GLN A 342 -0.75 13.44 11.72
N GLU A 343 -0.99 14.75 11.82
CA GLU A 343 -0.15 15.79 11.26
C GLU A 343 1.34 15.53 11.51
N MET A 344 2.11 15.69 10.43
CA MET A 344 3.54 15.49 10.38
C MET A 344 4.23 16.80 10.01
N ASP A 345 5.27 17.15 10.79
CA ASP A 345 6.11 18.31 10.50
C ASP A 345 6.61 18.31 9.04
N PRO A 346 6.54 19.44 8.31
CA PRO A 346 6.95 19.50 6.91
C PRO A 346 8.39 19.05 6.65
N THR A 347 9.33 19.34 7.55
CA THR A 347 10.74 18.93 7.42
C THR A 347 10.88 17.43 7.61
N LEU A 348 10.15 16.87 8.59
CA LEU A 348 10.08 15.42 8.78
C LEU A 348 9.52 14.72 7.54
N GLN A 349 8.46 15.27 6.92
CA GLN A 349 7.94 14.74 5.67
C GLN A 349 9.03 14.68 4.59
N GLU A 350 9.76 15.78 4.38
CA GLU A 350 10.82 15.87 3.36
C GLU A 350 11.95 14.87 3.59
N ARG A 351 12.38 14.69 4.85
CA ARG A 351 13.40 13.70 5.21
C ARG A 351 12.93 12.27 4.94
N ILE A 352 11.67 11.95 5.26
CA ILE A 352 11.08 10.64 4.97
C ILE A 352 10.98 10.41 3.46
N VAL A 353 10.60 11.42 2.66
CA VAL A 353 10.61 11.34 1.19
C VAL A 353 12.03 11.07 0.69
N ASN A 354 13.03 11.82 1.15
CA ASN A 354 14.42 11.63 0.75
C ASN A 354 14.92 10.22 1.13
N TRP A 355 14.54 9.70 2.30
CA TRP A 355 14.90 8.36 2.70
C TRP A 355 14.28 7.30 1.80
N GLY A 356 12.96 7.38 1.54
CA GLY A 356 12.28 6.47 0.61
C GLY A 356 12.90 6.48 -0.78
N TYR A 357 13.26 7.66 -1.27
CA TYR A 357 13.95 7.84 -2.54
C TYR A 357 15.31 7.12 -2.56
N MET A 358 16.15 7.35 -1.54
CA MET A 358 17.50 6.80 -1.48
C MET A 358 17.54 5.29 -1.31
N ILE A 359 16.68 4.71 -0.46
CA ILE A 359 16.67 3.27 -0.24
C ILE A 359 16.08 2.51 -1.44
N ALA A 360 15.09 3.10 -2.12
CA ALA A 360 14.57 2.57 -3.37
C ALA A 360 15.67 2.57 -4.45
N ASP A 361 16.36 3.69 -4.65
CA ASP A 361 17.48 3.79 -5.59
C ASP A 361 18.56 2.74 -5.31
N THR A 362 19.00 2.64 -4.06
CA THR A 362 20.08 1.74 -3.66
C THR A 362 19.69 0.28 -3.91
N SER A 363 18.47 -0.11 -3.56
CA SER A 363 17.98 -1.47 -3.79
C SER A 363 17.82 -1.79 -5.27
N LEU A 364 17.25 -0.86 -6.05
CA LEU A 364 17.06 -1.03 -7.49
C LEU A 364 18.39 -1.13 -8.23
N ARG A 365 19.36 -0.24 -7.97
CA ARG A 365 20.71 -0.33 -8.55
C ARG A 365 21.40 -1.65 -8.25
N LYS A 366 21.17 -2.23 -7.06
CA LYS A 366 21.78 -3.51 -6.68
C LYS A 366 21.10 -4.71 -7.33
N ASN A 367 19.77 -4.75 -7.30
CA ASN A 367 19.00 -5.99 -7.47
C ASN A 367 18.15 -6.02 -8.75
N PHE A 368 17.82 -4.86 -9.32
CA PHE A 368 16.97 -4.82 -10.50
C PHE A 368 17.78 -5.15 -11.76
N ALA A 369 17.73 -6.40 -12.16
CA ALA A 369 18.44 -6.92 -13.33
C ALA A 369 17.89 -6.31 -14.64
N GLY A 370 18.76 -6.20 -15.65
CA GLY A 370 18.35 -5.82 -17.01
C GLY A 370 18.36 -4.33 -17.35
N THR A 371 18.68 -3.44 -16.40
CA THR A 371 18.86 -2.01 -16.68
C THR A 371 19.94 -1.42 -15.77
N THR A 372 20.94 -0.77 -16.36
CA THR A 372 21.92 0.02 -15.59
C THR A 372 21.25 1.29 -15.11
N ILE A 373 20.93 1.34 -13.82
CA ILE A 373 20.32 2.51 -13.19
C ILE A 373 21.45 3.46 -12.75
N ALA A 374 21.49 4.66 -13.33
CA ALA A 374 22.43 5.70 -12.95
C ALA A 374 22.13 6.20 -11.53
N ALA A 375 23.17 6.48 -10.73
CA ALA A 375 22.99 7.07 -9.41
C ALA A 375 22.33 8.46 -9.50
N PRO A 376 21.47 8.82 -8.54
CA PRO A 376 20.83 10.12 -8.53
C PRO A 376 21.83 11.26 -8.30
N THR A 377 21.59 12.40 -8.96
CA THR A 377 22.45 13.60 -8.87
C THR A 377 21.92 14.63 -7.87
N ALA A 378 20.67 14.49 -7.40
CA ALA A 378 20.05 15.36 -6.41
C ALA A 378 19.02 14.57 -5.59
N LEU A 379 18.78 15.01 -4.36
CA LEU A 379 17.64 14.55 -3.55
C LEU A 379 16.36 15.31 -3.95
N PRO A 380 15.16 14.72 -3.79
CA PRO A 380 13.89 15.43 -3.96
C PRO A 380 13.79 16.73 -3.15
N TYR A 381 14.37 16.75 -1.93
CA TYR A 381 14.46 17.91 -1.05
C TYR A 381 15.90 18.12 -0.55
N PRO A 382 16.77 18.79 -1.31
CA PRO A 382 18.19 18.94 -0.95
C PRO A 382 18.45 19.67 0.36
N ALA A 383 17.55 20.57 0.77
CA ALA A 383 17.65 21.31 2.03
C ALA A 383 17.38 20.45 3.28
N SER A 384 16.73 19.30 3.10
CA SER A 384 16.26 18.41 4.16
C SER A 384 16.97 17.05 4.07
N ALA A 385 18.30 17.08 4.15
CA ALA A 385 19.12 15.86 4.13
C ALA A 385 18.68 14.86 5.22
N ILE A 386 18.95 13.58 4.95
CA ILE A 386 18.48 12.41 5.72
C ILE A 386 19.07 12.40 7.13
#